data_AF-A0A0D8HFR4-F1
#
_entry.id   AF-A0A0D8HFR4-F1
#
_cell.length_a   1.000
_cell.length_b   1.000
_cell.length_c   1.000
_cell.angle_alpha   90.00
_cell.angle_beta   90.00
_cell.angle_gamma   90.00
#
_symmetry.space_group_name_H-M   'P 1'
#
loop_
_entity.id
_entity.type
_entity.pdbx_description
1 polymer ?
#
loop_
_entity_poly.entity_id
_entity_poly.type
_entity_poly.pdbx_seq_one_letter_code
_entity_poly.pdbx_strand_id
1 'polypeptide(L)'
;MSVPSTWFERDLPVLEAIIELLNEKRPHSLLSINEVAEHLSRSKEEVRAATHALGEEYITLREFINGGDPGPYLVTSAARRASGQWPSEELVIESLIRGVPIAIESETDPEKRSKLKQFLDSAVGVSREVLVGILTSTLTQKIGGI
;
A
#
# COMPACT_ATOMS: atom_id res chain seq x y z
N MET A 1 -27.26 -10.67 -4.44
CA MET A 1 -25.98 -10.76 -3.72
C MET A 1 -25.80 -9.49 -2.92
N SER A 2 -25.27 -9.59 -1.70
CA SER A 2 -24.90 -8.39 -0.93
C SER A 2 -23.52 -7.93 -1.40
N VAL A 3 -23.34 -6.62 -1.59
CA VAL A 3 -22.08 -5.98 -2.04
C VAL A 3 -20.81 -6.50 -1.31
N PRO A 4 -20.83 -6.76 0.02
CA PRO A 4 -19.66 -7.29 0.72
C PRO A 4 -19.19 -8.66 0.22
N SER A 5 -20.11 -9.57 -0.12
CA SER A 5 -19.76 -10.91 -0.61
C SER A 5 -19.10 -10.85 -1.98
N THR A 6 -19.60 -10.01 -2.89
CA THR A 6 -19.00 -9.83 -4.23
C THR A 6 -17.59 -9.24 -4.16
N TRP A 7 -17.35 -8.28 -3.26
CA TRP A 7 -16.03 -7.70 -3.08
C TRP A 7 -14.99 -8.75 -2.66
N PHE A 8 -15.24 -9.49 -1.58
CA PHE A 8 -14.27 -10.45 -1.05
C PHE A 8 -14.13 -11.72 -1.89
N GLU A 9 -15.19 -12.16 -2.58
CA GLU A 9 -15.17 -13.41 -3.35
C GLU A 9 -14.66 -13.21 -4.79
N ARG A 10 -14.83 -12.01 -5.37
CA ARG A 10 -14.53 -11.72 -6.77
C ARG A 10 -13.56 -10.56 -6.97
N ASP A 11 -13.89 -9.37 -6.48
CA ASP A 11 -13.19 -8.15 -6.90
C ASP A 11 -11.81 -8.05 -6.26
N LEU A 12 -11.69 -8.36 -4.97
CA LEU A 12 -10.42 -8.31 -4.24
C LEU A 12 -9.41 -9.36 -4.75
N PRO A 13 -9.75 -10.65 -4.94
CA PRO A 13 -8.82 -11.61 -5.53
C PRO A 13 -8.33 -11.22 -6.94
N VAL A 14 -9.20 -10.61 -7.75
CA VAL A 14 -8.83 -10.10 -9.08
C VAL A 14 -7.87 -8.91 -8.95
N LEU A 15 -8.11 -8.00 -8.01
CA LEU A 15 -7.25 -6.86 -7.74
C LEU A 15 -5.85 -7.29 -7.27
N GLU A 16 -5.77 -8.27 -6.38
CA GLU A 16 -4.53 -8.85 -5.87
C GLU A 16 -3.70 -9.47 -7.00
N ALA A 17 -4.33 -10.29 -7.84
CA ALA A 17 -3.67 -10.91 -9.00
C ALA A 17 -3.16 -9.87 -10.01
N ILE A 18 -3.92 -8.80 -10.27
CA ILE A 18 -3.48 -7.70 -11.14
C ILE A 18 -2.23 -7.03 -10.57
N ILE A 19 -2.20 -6.76 -9.26
CA ILE A 19 -1.03 -6.14 -8.61
C ILE A 19 0.19 -7.06 -8.71
N GLU A 20 0.04 -8.34 -8.40
CA GLU A 20 1.13 -9.33 -8.47
C GLU A 20 1.71 -9.42 -9.88
N LEU A 21 0.86 -9.66 -10.89
CA LEU A 21 1.28 -9.82 -12.28
C LEU A 21 1.90 -8.54 -12.87
N LEU A 22 1.46 -7.35 -12.45
CA LEU A 22 2.10 -6.09 -12.86
C LEU A 22 3.46 -5.89 -12.20
N ASN A 23 3.65 -6.33 -10.95
CA ASN A 23 4.94 -6.23 -10.26
C ASN A 23 5.99 -7.17 -10.88
N GLU A 24 5.58 -8.32 -11.43
CA GLU A 24 6.48 -9.27 -12.11
C GLU A 24 6.84 -8.83 -13.54
N LYS A 25 5.96 -8.06 -14.19
CA LYS A 25 6.18 -7.56 -15.55
C LYS A 25 7.13 -6.37 -15.58
N ARG A 26 7.68 -6.10 -16.78
CA ARG A 26 8.44 -4.88 -17.01
C ARG A 26 7.57 -3.64 -16.74
N PRO A 27 8.15 -2.53 -16.27
CA PRO A 27 7.42 -1.27 -16.12
C PRO A 27 6.64 -0.94 -17.40
N HIS A 28 5.40 -0.47 -17.22
CA HIS A 28 4.52 -0.10 -18.33
C HIS A 28 4.07 -1.25 -19.25
N SER A 29 4.03 -2.49 -18.75
CA SER A 29 3.40 -3.59 -19.48
C SER A 29 1.87 -3.57 -19.30
N LEU A 30 1.12 -3.95 -20.35
CA LEU A 30 -0.31 -4.24 -20.23
C LEU A 30 -0.50 -5.69 -19.78
N LEU A 31 -1.48 -5.91 -18.90
CA LEU A 31 -2.05 -7.23 -18.65
C LEU A 31 -3.29 -7.45 -19.51
N SER A 32 -3.42 -8.64 -20.08
CA SER A 32 -4.67 -9.08 -20.69
C SER A 32 -5.61 -9.69 -19.65
N ILE A 33 -6.91 -9.62 -19.90
CA ILE A 33 -7.93 -10.28 -19.06
C ILE A 33 -7.72 -11.80 -19.02
N ASN A 34 -7.22 -12.41 -20.11
CA ASN A 34 -6.88 -13.85 -20.13
C ASN A 34 -5.77 -14.19 -19.14
N GLU A 35 -4.69 -13.40 -19.09
CA GLU A 35 -3.56 -13.69 -18.18
C GLU A 35 -4.02 -13.71 -16.73
N VAL A 36 -4.88 -12.76 -16.34
CA VAL A 36 -5.45 -12.71 -14.98
C VAL A 36 -6.40 -13.88 -14.74
N ALA A 37 -7.24 -14.23 -15.72
CA ALA A 37 -8.17 -15.36 -15.62
C ALA A 37 -7.45 -16.70 -15.50
N GLU A 38 -6.39 -16.92 -16.28
CA GLU A 38 -5.53 -18.10 -16.22
C GLU A 38 -4.82 -18.19 -14.87
N HIS A 39 -4.26 -17.09 -14.38
CA HIS A 39 -3.60 -17.03 -13.07
C HIS A 39 -4.55 -17.41 -11.92
N LEU A 40 -5.82 -16.99 -11.98
CA LEU A 40 -6.83 -17.29 -10.96
C LEU A 40 -7.61 -18.59 -11.22
N SER A 41 -7.40 -19.27 -12.35
CA SER A 41 -8.25 -20.37 -12.83
C SER A 41 -9.74 -20.01 -12.85
N ARG A 42 -10.08 -18.80 -13.30
CA ARG A 42 -11.44 -18.24 -13.38
C ARG A 42 -11.86 -17.96 -14.83
N SER A 43 -13.16 -17.68 -15.02
CA SER A 43 -13.66 -17.28 -16.34
C SER A 43 -13.25 -15.86 -16.70
N LYS A 44 -13.10 -15.58 -18.00
CA LYS A 44 -12.77 -14.24 -18.50
C LYS A 44 -13.89 -13.25 -18.21
N GLU A 45 -15.13 -13.72 -18.27
CA GLU A 45 -16.34 -12.94 -18.01
C GLU A 45 -16.37 -12.47 -16.56
N GLU A 46 -15.97 -13.33 -15.63
CA GLU A 46 -15.88 -12.98 -14.21
C GLU A 46 -14.78 -11.95 -13.94
N VAL A 47 -13.59 -12.14 -14.53
CA VAL A 47 -12.49 -11.16 -14.41
C VAL A 47 -12.87 -9.83 -15.05
N ARG A 48 -13.55 -9.83 -16.20
CA ARG A 48 -14.06 -8.62 -16.86
C ARG A 48 -15.08 -7.90 -15.99
N ALA A 49 -16.00 -8.64 -15.36
CA ALA A 49 -16.98 -8.06 -14.46
C ALA A 49 -16.30 -7.41 -13.24
N ALA A 50 -15.24 -8.05 -12.71
CA ALA A 50 -14.45 -7.51 -11.62
C ALA A 50 -13.65 -6.26 -12.03
N THR A 51 -12.95 -6.26 -13.17
CA THR A 51 -12.20 -5.09 -13.63
C THR A 51 -13.11 -3.89 -13.91
N HIS A 52 -14.32 -4.13 -14.41
CA HIS A 52 -15.32 -3.08 -14.57
C HIS A 52 -15.83 -2.55 -13.23
N ALA A 53 -16.06 -3.43 -12.25
CA ALA A 53 -16.50 -3.04 -10.91
C ALA A 53 -15.42 -2.27 -10.13
N LEU A 54 -14.14 -2.65 -10.29
CA LEU A 54 -13.00 -1.96 -9.70
C LEU A 54 -12.86 -0.53 -10.24
N GLY A 55 -13.05 -0.34 -11.55
CA GLY A 55 -13.02 0.97 -12.18
C GLY A 55 -11.73 1.76 -11.94
N GLU A 56 -11.76 3.06 -12.26
CA GLU A 56 -10.59 3.94 -12.19
C GLU A 56 -10.12 4.24 -10.76
N GLU A 57 -10.94 3.96 -9.74
CA GLU A 57 -10.53 4.08 -8.34
C GLU A 57 -9.36 3.14 -8.02
N TYR A 58 -9.37 1.94 -8.58
CA TYR A 58 -8.40 0.89 -8.27
C TYR A 58 -7.43 0.62 -9.41
N ILE A 59 -7.90 0.63 -10.66
CA ILE A 59 -7.11 0.24 -11.83
C ILE A 59 -7.32 1.18 -13.01
N THR A 60 -6.27 1.40 -13.80
CA THR A 60 -6.39 2.06 -15.11
C THR A 60 -6.36 1.00 -16.21
N LEU A 61 -7.41 0.97 -17.03
CA LEU A 61 -7.48 0.13 -18.22
C LEU A 61 -6.94 0.87 -19.44
N ARG A 62 -6.31 0.13 -20.34
CA ARG A 62 -5.80 0.67 -21.61
C ARG A 62 -6.09 -0.30 -22.75
N GLU A 63 -6.39 0.24 -23.92
CA GLU A 63 -6.59 -0.56 -25.13
C GLU A 63 -5.28 -1.16 -25.65
N PHE A 64 -5.36 -2.39 -26.17
CA PHE A 64 -4.27 -3.00 -26.92
C PHE A 64 -4.19 -2.43 -28.34
N ILE A 65 -2.98 -2.15 -28.82
CA ILE A 65 -2.73 -1.64 -30.18
C ILE A 65 -3.33 -2.56 -31.26
N ASN A 66 -3.34 -3.88 -30.99
CA ASN A 66 -3.81 -4.89 -31.94
C ASN A 66 -5.32 -5.19 -31.80
N GLY A 67 -6.05 -4.39 -31.02
CA GLY A 67 -7.42 -4.70 -30.63
C GLY A 67 -7.51 -5.75 -29.52
N GLY A 68 -8.71 -5.92 -28.95
CA GLY A 68 -8.97 -6.79 -27.81
C GLY A 68 -9.52 -6.02 -26.61
N ASP A 69 -9.76 -6.75 -25.52
CA ASP A 69 -10.32 -6.16 -24.31
C ASP A 69 -9.33 -5.22 -23.63
N PRO A 70 -9.76 -4.02 -23.18
CA PRO A 70 -8.91 -3.14 -22.39
C PRO A 70 -8.33 -3.87 -21.19
N GLY A 71 -7.01 -3.78 -21.05
CA GLY A 71 -6.23 -4.48 -20.06
C GLY A 71 -5.78 -3.58 -18.92
N PRO A 72 -5.64 -4.09 -17.69
CA PRO A 72 -5.02 -3.35 -16.60
C PRO A 72 -3.57 -2.94 -16.95
N TYR A 73 -3.26 -1.67 -16.73
CA TYR A 73 -1.95 -1.09 -17.02
C TYR A 73 -1.30 -0.46 -15.79
N LEU A 74 -2.12 0.09 -14.89
CA LEU A 74 -1.68 0.70 -13.64
C LEU A 74 -2.64 0.36 -12.52
N VAL A 75 -2.09 0.33 -11.30
CA VAL A 75 -2.84 0.19 -10.04
C VAL A 75 -2.66 1.45 -9.22
N THR A 76 -3.74 1.93 -8.60
CA THR A 76 -3.72 3.15 -7.79
C THR A 76 -3.16 2.90 -6.39
N SER A 77 -2.97 3.96 -5.61
CA SER A 77 -2.65 3.83 -4.19
C SER A 77 -3.82 3.24 -3.38
N ALA A 78 -5.07 3.46 -3.80
CA ALA A 78 -6.23 2.87 -3.17
C ALA A 78 -6.25 1.34 -3.36
N ALA A 79 -5.83 0.86 -4.53
CA ALA A 79 -5.69 -0.58 -4.79
C ALA A 79 -4.69 -1.25 -3.87
N ARG A 80 -3.51 -0.65 -3.69
CA ARG A 80 -2.47 -1.21 -2.81
C ARG A 80 -2.89 -1.20 -1.33
N ARG A 81 -3.66 -0.20 -0.89
CA ARG A 81 -4.24 -0.18 0.46
C ARG A 81 -5.29 -1.26 0.64
N ALA A 82 -6.20 -1.40 -0.33
CA ALA A 82 -7.30 -2.35 -0.28
C ALA A 82 -6.82 -3.81 -0.30
N SER A 83 -5.73 -4.12 -1.00
CA SER A 83 -5.11 -5.45 -1.03
C SER A 83 -4.17 -5.75 0.14
N GLY A 84 -4.01 -4.82 1.09
CA GLY A 84 -3.05 -4.97 2.19
C GLY A 84 -1.58 -5.04 1.73
N GLN A 85 -1.29 -4.74 0.46
CA GLN A 85 0.08 -4.69 -0.08
C GLN A 85 0.74 -3.32 0.10
N TRP A 86 0.04 -2.35 0.69
CA TRP A 86 0.69 -1.21 1.32
C TRP A 86 1.28 -1.70 2.66
N PRO A 87 2.58 -1.51 2.93
CA PRO A 87 3.13 -1.85 4.24
C PRO A 87 2.24 -1.18 5.30
N SER A 88 1.76 -1.96 6.27
CA SER A 88 0.97 -1.38 7.37
C SER A 88 1.75 -0.20 7.95
N GLU A 89 1.06 0.81 8.48
CA GLU A 89 1.74 1.95 9.10
C GLU A 89 2.79 1.46 10.12
N GLU A 90 2.47 0.42 10.88
CA GLU A 90 3.42 -0.34 11.71
C GLU A 90 4.65 -0.84 10.95
N LEU A 91 4.51 -1.54 9.81
CA LEU A 91 5.64 -2.09 9.06
C LEU A 91 6.51 -1.01 8.39
N VAL A 92 5.92 0.11 7.97
CA VAL A 92 6.68 1.28 7.49
C VAL A 92 7.47 1.91 8.62
N ILE A 93 6.83 2.12 9.77
CA ILE A 93 7.46 2.68 10.97
C ILE A 93 8.56 1.75 11.46
N GLU A 94 8.34 0.43 11.51
CA GLU A 94 9.36 -0.55 11.89
C GLU A 94 10.52 -0.61 10.90
N SER A 95 10.25 -0.52 9.60
CA SER A 95 11.29 -0.45 8.56
C SER A 95 12.11 0.82 8.69
N LEU A 96 11.49 1.96 8.98
CA LEU A 96 12.18 3.22 9.23
C LEU A 96 12.99 3.18 10.52
N ILE A 97 12.42 2.68 11.63
CA ILE A 97 13.11 2.52 12.92
C ILE A 97 14.32 1.59 12.79
N ARG A 98 14.23 0.52 11.99
CA ARG A 98 15.33 -0.42 11.79
C ARG A 98 16.35 0.06 10.75
N GLY A 99 15.90 0.69 9.67
CA GLY A 99 16.75 1.04 8.52
C GLY A 99 17.58 2.30 8.72
N VAL A 100 17.04 3.32 9.42
CA VAL A 100 17.73 4.59 9.62
C VAL A 100 19.01 4.45 10.48
N PRO A 101 19.03 3.69 11.59
CA PRO A 101 20.26 3.42 12.34
C PRO A 101 21.34 2.73 11.52
N ILE A 102 20.98 1.73 10.71
CA ILE A 102 21.90 0.99 9.84
C ILE A 102 22.51 1.92 8.78
N ALA A 103 21.71 2.82 8.21
CA ALA A 103 22.18 3.82 7.25
C ALA A 103 23.14 4.83 7.90
N ILE A 104 22.89 5.25 9.15
CA ILE A 104 23.78 6.12 9.92
C ILE A 104 25.14 5.45 10.17
N GLU A 105 25.13 4.16 10.55
CA GLU A 105 26.35 3.39 10.81
C GLU A 105 27.19 3.17 9.54
N SER A 106 26.52 2.94 8.41
CA SER A 106 27.15 2.65 7.13
C SER A 106 27.59 3.91 6.37
N GLU A 107 27.09 5.09 6.73
CA GLU A 107 27.43 6.35 6.07
C GLU A 107 28.86 6.77 6.41
N THR A 108 29.68 6.98 5.38
CA THR A 108 31.10 7.34 5.52
C THR A 108 31.32 8.84 5.53
N ASP A 109 30.37 9.60 4.97
CA ASP A 109 30.38 11.06 5.00
C ASP A 109 29.88 11.58 6.38
N PRO A 110 30.73 12.26 7.15
CA PRO A 110 30.38 12.73 8.48
C PRO A 110 29.25 13.77 8.49
N GLU A 111 29.10 14.58 7.44
CA GLU A 111 28.00 15.55 7.37
C GLU A 111 26.67 14.85 7.11
N LYS A 112 26.63 13.88 6.20
CA LYS A 112 25.41 13.11 5.91
C LYS A 112 24.99 12.27 7.10
N ARG A 113 25.97 11.65 7.79
CA ARG A 113 25.74 10.92 9.04
C ARG A 113 25.11 11.82 10.11
N SER A 114 25.60 13.06 10.24
CA SER A 114 25.07 14.02 11.21
C SER A 114 23.63 14.45 10.89
N LYS A 115 23.32 14.70 9.61
CA LYS A 115 21.96 15.03 9.15
C LYS A 115 20.97 13.88 9.40
N LEU A 116 21.38 12.64 9.13
CA LEU A 116 20.57 11.45 9.39
C LEU A 116 20.31 11.26 10.90
N LYS A 117 21.30 11.55 11.76
CA LYS A 117 21.11 11.54 13.22
C LYS A 117 20.12 12.61 13.69
N GLN A 118 20.27 13.86 13.25
CA GLN A 118 19.33 14.93 13.61
C GLN A 118 17.90 14.62 13.19
N PHE A 119 17.72 14.04 12.00
CA PHE A 119 16.41 13.62 11.52
C PHE A 119 15.79 12.53 12.42
N LEU A 120 16.57 11.50 12.78
CA LEU A 120 16.13 10.44 13.68
C LEU A 120 15.77 10.98 15.08
N ASP A 121 16.63 11.82 15.65
CA ASP A 121 16.41 12.42 16.98
C ASP A 121 15.14 13.30 17.00
N SER A 122 14.87 14.02 15.91
CA SER A 122 13.65 14.82 15.76
C SER A 122 12.40 13.95 15.66
N ALA A 123 12.44 12.86 14.89
CA ALA A 123 11.32 11.93 14.75
C ALA A 123 11.00 11.20 16.06
N VAL A 124 12.03 10.77 16.80
CA VAL A 124 11.88 10.13 18.11
C VAL A 124 11.39 11.13 19.17
N GLY A 125 11.89 12.37 19.14
CA GLY A 125 11.47 13.45 20.04
C GLY A 125 9.96 13.73 19.97
N VAL A 126 9.41 13.84 18.76
CA VAL A 126 7.97 14.09 18.54
C VAL A 126 7.11 12.95 19.12
N SER A 127 7.51 11.68 18.96
CA SER A 127 6.75 10.56 19.53
C SER A 127 6.72 10.54 21.06
N ARG A 128 7.82 10.95 21.72
CA ARG A 128 7.93 10.95 23.19
C ARG A 128 7.11 12.09 23.81
N GLU A 129 7.06 13.26 23.16
CA GLU A 129 6.23 14.39 23.59
C GLU A 129 4.73 14.09 23.46
N VAL A 130 4.31 13.38 22.42
CA VAL A 130 2.92 12.92 22.26
C VAL A 130 2.55 11.89 23.33
N LEU A 131 3.43 10.92 23.61
CA LEU A 131 3.23 9.94 24.69
C LEU A 131 3.19 10.59 26.09
N VAL A 132 4.05 11.58 26.35
CA VAL A 132 4.06 12.33 27.62
C VAL A 132 2.86 13.27 27.73
N GLY A 133 2.41 13.88 26.64
CA GLY A 133 1.22 14.74 26.61
C GLY A 133 -0.07 13.99 26.97
N ILE A 134 -0.19 12.73 26.56
CA ILE A 134 -1.34 11.87 26.90
C ILE A 134 -1.26 11.42 28.38
N LEU A 135 -0.07 11.09 28.88
CA LEU A 135 0.12 10.72 30.30
C LEU A 135 -0.13 11.89 31.25
N THR A 136 0.18 13.13 30.83
CA THR A 136 0.00 14.31 31.68
C THR A 136 -1.46 14.79 31.67
N SER A 137 -2.12 14.76 30.50
CA SER A 137 -3.54 15.14 30.39
C SER A 137 -4.47 14.19 31.17
N THR A 138 -4.14 12.91 31.23
CA THR A 138 -4.89 11.93 32.04
C THR A 138 -4.63 12.05 33.54
N LEU A 139 -3.45 12.53 33.96
CA LEU A 139 -3.16 12.77 35.38
C LEU A 139 -3.85 14.05 35.90
N THR A 140 -3.89 15.12 35.11
CA THR A 140 -4.54 16.38 35.51
C THR A 140 -6.07 16.25 35.57
N GLN A 141 -6.68 15.47 34.67
CA GLN A 141 -8.13 15.25 34.69
C GLN A 141 -8.62 14.45 35.92
N LYS A 142 -7.72 13.74 36.62
CA LYS A 142 -8.07 12.94 37.81
C LYS A 142 -7.79 13.64 39.14
N ILE A 143 -7.22 14.85 39.14
CA ILE A 143 -6.85 15.59 40.35
C ILE A 143 -7.59 16.96 40.44
N GLY A 144 -8.21 17.43 39.35
CA GLY A 144 -8.87 18.74 39.29
C GLY A 144 -10.40 18.76 39.24
N GLY A 145 -11.08 17.65 39.53
CA GLY A 145 -12.54 17.59 39.58
C GLY A 145 -13.05 17.44 41.01
N ILE A 146 -13.07 18.56 41.74
CA ILE A 146 -13.88 18.75 42.97
C ILE A 146 -15.28 19.20 42.53
#